data_AF-A0A958WF45-F1
#
_entry.id   AF-A0A958WF45-F1
#
_cell.length_a   1.000
_cell.length_b   1.000
_cell.length_c   1.000
_cell.angle_alpha   90.00
_cell.angle_beta   90.00
_cell.angle_gamma   90.00
#
_symmetry.space_group_name_H-M   'P 1'
#
loop_
_entity.id
_entity.type
_entity.pdbx_description
1 polymer ?
#
loop_
_entity_poly.entity_id
_entity_poly.type
_entity_poly.pdbx_seq_one_letter_code
_entity_poly.pdbx_strand_id
1 'polypeptide(L)' 'MNLKAFMDKVLTTRAPLYVTRSKGEDVVVLSKEEYESMMETFHLLSSPKNAERLLQAIKEDKEGKGTVRELLD' A
#
# COMPACT_ATOMS: atom_id res chain seq x y z
N MET A 1 -10.59 -23.14 16.51
CA MET A 1 -9.86 -22.26 15.56
C MET A 1 -10.24 -20.82 15.89
N ASN A 2 -9.28 -19.97 16.29
CA ASN A 2 -9.59 -18.63 16.78
C ASN A 2 -9.41 -17.59 15.67
N LEU A 3 -10.45 -17.39 14.85
CA LEU A 3 -10.46 -16.40 13.76
C LEU A 3 -10.05 -15.01 14.25
N LYS A 4 -10.49 -14.61 15.45
CA LYS A 4 -10.14 -13.33 16.06
C LYS A 4 -8.62 -13.17 16.21
N ALA A 5 -7.93 -14.18 16.71
CA ALA A 5 -6.47 -14.13 16.89
C ALA A 5 -5.73 -13.96 15.55
N PHE A 6 -6.23 -14.56 14.47
CA PHE A 6 -5.66 -14.37 13.14
C PHE A 6 -5.92 -12.95 12.60
N MET A 7 -7.12 -12.40 12.80
CA MET A 7 -7.41 -11.01 12.43
C MET A 7 -6.57 -10.02 13.23
N ASP A 8 -6.45 -10.21 14.56
CA ASP A 8 -5.60 -9.40 15.43
C ASP A 8 -4.13 -9.43 14.96
N LYS A 9 -3.65 -10.60 14.51
CA LYS A 9 -2.30 -10.74 13.94
C LYS A 9 -2.14 -9.92 12.65
N VAL A 10 -3.08 -9.99 11.71
CA VAL A 10 -3.05 -9.20 10.46
C VAL A 10 -3.00 -7.70 10.76
N LEU A 11 -3.78 -7.23 11.73
CA LEU A 11 -3.79 -5.82 12.14
C LEU A 11 -2.47 -5.39 12.79
N THR A 12 -1.93 -6.22 13.69
CA THR A 12 -0.71 -5.88 14.44
C THR A 12 0.56 -5.99 13.61
N THR A 13 0.65 -6.97 12.70
CA THR A 13 1.84 -7.16 11.86
C THR A 13 1.78 -6.40 10.55
N ARG A 14 0.60 -5.88 10.17
CA ARG A 14 0.33 -5.28 8.86
C ARG A 14 0.77 -6.17 7.69
N ALA A 15 0.70 -7.49 7.89
CA ALA A 15 1.17 -8.49 6.93
C ALA A 15 -0.01 -9.33 6.41
N PRO A 16 0.01 -9.77 5.15
CA PRO A 16 -1.03 -10.63 4.60
C PRO A 16 -1.07 -11.98 5.33
N LEU A 17 -2.29 -12.45 5.57
CA LEU A 17 -2.55 -13.83 5.94
C LEU A 17 -3.00 -14.60 4.69
N TYR A 18 -2.20 -15.58 4.28
CA TYR A 18 -2.56 -16.51 3.22
C TYR A 18 -3.36 -17.68 3.79
N VAL A 19 -4.53 -17.93 3.23
CA VAL A 19 -5.43 -19.01 3.63
C VAL A 19 -5.54 -19.99 2.47
N THR A 20 -4.82 -21.10 2.58
CA THR A 20 -4.86 -22.18 1.59
C THR A 20 -6.00 -23.15 1.87
N ARG A 21 -6.75 -23.52 0.85
CA ARG A 21 -7.90 -24.43 0.99
C ARG A 21 -7.61 -25.77 0.31
N SER A 22 -7.93 -26.86 1.00
CA SER A 22 -7.76 -28.22 0.45
C SER A 22 -8.68 -28.51 -0.74
N LYS A 23 -9.77 -27.73 -0.88
CA LYS A 23 -10.67 -27.72 -2.02
C LYS A 23 -11.12 -26.28 -2.29
N GLY A 24 -11.06 -25.85 -3.54
CA GLY A 24 -11.42 -24.49 -3.96
C GLY A 24 -10.23 -23.54 -4.00
N GLU A 25 -10.51 -22.25 -4.12
CA GLU A 25 -9.51 -21.19 -4.30
C GLU A 25 -8.97 -20.65 -2.99
N ASP A 26 -7.70 -20.26 -3.01
CA ASP A 26 -7.02 -19.61 -1.89
C ASP A 26 -7.48 -18.17 -1.71
N VAL A 27 -7.41 -17.67 -0.47
CA VAL A 27 -7.72 -16.27 -0.16
C VAL A 27 -6.59 -15.60 0.60
N VAL A 28 -6.43 -14.30 0.38
CA VAL A 28 -5.52 -13.44 1.14
C VAL A 28 -6.35 -12.51 2.00
N VAL A 29 -6.02 -12.43 3.29
CA VAL A 29 -6.62 -11.47 4.21
C VAL A 29 -5.61 -10.37 4.52
N LEU A 30 -6.04 -9.13 4.32
CA LEU A 30 -5.31 -7.90 4.64
C LEU A 30 -6.12 -7.07 5.63
N SER A 31 -5.46 -6.15 6.35
CA SER A 31 -6.20 -5.08 7.00
C SER A 31 -6.86 -4.21 5.92
N LYS A 32 -7.98 -3.58 6.27
CA LYS A 32 -8.65 -2.65 5.37
C LYS A 32 -7.69 -1.52 4.93
N GLU A 33 -6.91 -1.00 5.86
CA GLU A 33 -5.96 0.09 5.62
C GLU A 33 -4.86 -0.30 4.63
N GLU A 34 -4.29 -1.50 4.75
CA GLU A 34 -3.30 -2.01 3.78
C GLU A 34 -3.91 -2.21 2.39
N TYR A 35 -5.14 -2.72 2.33
CA TYR A 35 -5.86 -2.85 1.06
C TYR A 35 -6.10 -1.48 0.40
N GLU A 36 -6.60 -0.50 1.15
CA GLU A 36 -6.85 0.86 0.64
C GLU A 36 -5.57 1.55 0.18
N SER A 37 -4.49 1.44 0.95
CA SER A 37 -3.17 1.99 0.57
C SER A 37 -2.61 1.37 -0.71
N MET A 38 -2.77 0.05 -0.88
CA MET A 38 -2.38 -0.63 -2.11
C MET A 38 -3.22 -0.15 -3.31
N MET A 39 -4.53 0.01 -3.13
CA MET A 39 -5.41 0.51 -4.19
C MET A 39 -5.11 1.95 -4.58
N GLU A 40 -4.78 2.81 -3.62
CA GLU A 40 -4.32 4.18 -3.89
C GLU A 40 -3.00 4.18 -4.67
N THR A 41 -2.04 3.34 -4.27
CA THR A 41 -0.78 3.18 -4.99
C THR A 41 -1.02 2.76 -6.43
N PHE A 42 -1.89 1.77 -6.67
CA PHE A 42 -2.27 1.37 -8.02
C PHE A 42 -2.96 2.48 -8.80
N HIS A 43 -3.84 3.25 -8.14
CA HIS A 43 -4.47 4.40 -8.76
C HIS A 43 -3.45 5.44 -9.22
N LEU A 44 -2.53 5.84 -8.34
CA LEU A 44 -1.46 6.79 -8.65
C LEU A 44 -0.57 6.32 -9.81
N LEU A 45 -0.29 5.01 -9.88
CA LEU A 45 0.55 4.41 -10.91
C LEU A 45 -0.19 4.02 -12.20
N SER A 46 -1.53 4.12 -12.22
CA SER A 46 -2.34 3.69 -13.37
C SER A 46 -2.13 4.53 -14.63
N SER A 47 -1.72 5.79 -14.48
CA SER A 47 -1.35 6.67 -15.59
C SER A 47 0.18 6.66 -15.75
N PRO A 48 0.72 6.20 -16.89
CA PRO A 48 2.17 6.15 -17.12
C PRO A 48 2.85 7.51 -16.90
N LYS A 49 2.22 8.58 -17.40
CA LYS A 49 2.72 9.96 -17.22
C LYS A 49 2.73 10.39 -15.75
N ASN A 50 1.72 10.01 -14.97
CA ASN A 50 1.69 10.33 -13.55
C ASN A 50 2.72 9.50 -12.77
N ALA A 51 2.87 8.21 -13.10
CA ALA A 51 3.85 7.33 -12.51
C ALA A 51 5.28 7.84 -12.73
N GLU A 52 5.63 8.22 -13.96
CA GLU A 52 6.92 8.83 -14.30
C GLU A 52 7.18 10.09 -13.46
N ARG A 53 6.19 11.00 -13.40
CA ARG A 53 6.30 12.25 -12.62
C ARG A 53 6.51 11.97 -11.13
N LEU A 54 5.77 11.02 -10.55
CA LEU A 54 5.89 10.66 -9.13
C LEU A 54 7.25 10.02 -8.82
N LEU A 55 7.70 9.09 -9.64
CA LEU A 55 9.01 8.44 -9.47
C LEU A 55 10.16 9.44 -9.59
N GLN A 56 10.06 10.38 -10.53
CA GLN A 56 11.03 11.47 -10.67
C GLN A 56 11.03 12.38 -9.45
N ALA A 57 9.85 12.77 -8.94
CA ALA A 57 9.74 13.59 -7.73
C ALA A 57 10.35 12.91 -6.50
N ILE A 58 10.10 11.60 -6.31
CA ILE A 58 10.72 10.81 -5.23
C ILE A 58 12.24 10.76 -5.37
N LYS A 59 12.76 10.65 -6.60
CA LYS A 59 14.20 10.65 -6.85
C LYS A 59 14.82 12.01 -6.49
N GLU A 60 14.21 13.11 -6.94
CA GLU A 60 14.67 14.46 -6.63
C GLU A 60 14.65 14.75 -5.13
N ASP A 61 13.61 14.31 -4.42
CA ASP A 61 13.51 14.43 -2.97
C ASP A 61 14.65 13.68 -2.25
N LYS A 62 14.91 12.43 -2.62
CA LYS A 62 16.02 11.62 -2.08
C LYS A 62 17.40 12.21 -2.38
N GLU A 63 17.53 12.91 -3.49
CA GLU A 63 18.76 13.62 -3.87
C GLU A 63 18.87 15.02 -3.24
N GLY A 64 17.89 15.43 -2.42
CA GLY A 64 17.87 16.74 -1.76
C GLY A 64 17.63 17.92 -2.71
N LYS A 65 17.03 17.66 -3.88
CA LYS A 65 16.77 18.67 -4.93
C LYS A 65 15.44 19.40 -4.74
N GLY A 66 14.70 19.10 -3.68
CA GLY A 66 13.46 19.77 -3.32
C GLY A 66 13.69 21.26 -3.02
N THR A 67 12.66 22.08 -3.25
CA THR A 67 12.67 23.50 -2.87
C THR A 67 11.62 23.74 -1.79
N VAL A 68 12.03 24.33 -0.66
CA VAL A 68 11.09 24.77 0.38
C VAL A 68 10.33 25.98 -0.15
N ARG A 69 9.01 25.96 0.00
CA ARG A 69 8.13 27.06 -0.38
C ARG A 69 7.15 27.32 0.75
N GLU A 70 6.81 28.59 0.96
CA GLU A 70 5.72 28.96 1.86
C GLU A 70 4.39 28.57 1.21
N LEU A 71 3.42 28.18 2.05
CA LEU A 71 2.05 27.93 1.58
C LEU A 71 1.45 29.27 1.13
N LEU A 72 0.76 29.24 0.00
CA LEU A 72 -0.03 30.39 -0.45
C LEU A 72 -1.37 30.36 0.31
N ASP A 73 -1.79 31.52 0.81
CA ASP A 73 -3.09 31.70 1.49
C ASP A 73 -4.29 31.44 0.55
#